data_AF-A0A6B3L1Q8-F1
#
_entry.id   AF-A0A6B3L1Q8-F1
#
_cell.length_a   1.000
_cell.length_b   1.000
_cell.length_c   1.000
_cell.angle_alpha   90.00
_cell.angle_beta   90.00
_cell.angle_gamma   90.00
#
_symmetry.space_group_name_H-M   'P 1'
#
loop_
_entity.id
_entity.type
_entity.pdbx_description
1 polymer ?
#
loop_
_entity_poly.entity_id
_entity_poly.type
_entity_poly.pdbx_seq_one_letter_code
_entity_poly.pdbx_strand_id
1 'polypeptide(L)'
;MKVGLIISIIAMTLGSCVTRQDGAINQDVEKVRALPVEELPRIPADWNAENFSAIIGYRFRIPDVGEEGSSDVFTLCRDGEINTRLLEKYQEEKSDLSPGQSNSLLSAIFSGGEALPHVACYVPHHIFIFYGADGEAKRAIEVCFECNGVQTIPTLAESQWRKHDLKKLALLCFDLGIWPLDKNVKQYVPVFTEEYFERKSIESKGEQAGACNP
;
A
#
# COMPACT_ATOMS: atom_id res chain seq x y z
N MET A 1 -13.36 4.54 46.88
CA MET A 1 -13.30 3.07 46.75
C MET A 1 -11.89 2.71 46.30
N LYS A 2 -11.16 1.89 47.08
CA LYS A 2 -9.77 1.49 46.80
C LYS A 2 -9.79 0.27 45.89
N VAL A 3 -9.20 0.36 44.70
CA VAL A 3 -9.02 -0.78 43.79
C VAL A 3 -7.56 -1.20 43.87
N GLY A 4 -7.33 -2.41 44.39
CA GLY A 4 -6.01 -3.01 44.58
C GLY A 4 -5.47 -3.60 43.28
N LEU A 5 -4.20 -3.29 42.98
CA LEU A 5 -3.45 -3.79 41.84
C LEU A 5 -2.76 -5.10 42.23
N ILE A 6 -3.10 -6.22 41.57
CA ILE A 6 -2.43 -7.51 41.73
C ILE A 6 -1.45 -7.69 40.57
N ILE A 7 -0.16 -7.63 40.87
CA ILE A 7 0.94 -7.91 39.93
C ILE A 7 1.20 -9.42 39.99
N SER A 8 0.89 -10.15 38.91
CA SER A 8 1.34 -11.55 38.74
C SER A 8 2.63 -11.60 37.94
N ILE A 9 3.69 -12.00 38.62
CA ILE A 9 5.00 -12.35 38.08
C ILE A 9 4.88 -13.80 37.57
N ILE A 10 5.06 -14.03 36.26
CA ILE A 10 5.22 -15.38 35.72
C ILE A 10 6.68 -15.60 35.33
N ALA A 11 7.23 -16.64 35.93
CA ALA A 11 8.62 -17.04 35.94
C ALA A 11 9.07 -17.69 34.63
N MET A 12 10.35 -17.43 34.32
CA MET A 12 11.15 -18.04 33.25
C MET A 12 11.18 -19.57 33.35
N THR A 13 11.08 -20.25 32.21
CA THR A 13 11.50 -21.65 32.08
C THR A 13 12.74 -21.76 31.20
N LEU A 14 13.72 -22.45 31.76
CA LEU A 14 15.05 -22.70 31.24
C LEU A 14 15.05 -23.86 30.25
N GLY A 15 15.92 -23.75 29.24
CA GLY A 15 16.92 -24.77 28.95
C GLY A 15 16.45 -26.07 28.29
N SER A 16 16.80 -26.22 27.02
CA SER A 16 17.13 -27.54 26.46
C SER A 16 18.37 -27.40 25.59
N CYS A 17 19.48 -27.94 26.10
CA CYS A 17 20.76 -28.02 25.42
C CYS A 17 20.66 -29.13 24.37
N VAL A 18 20.62 -28.76 23.09
CA VAL A 18 20.75 -29.70 21.97
C VAL A 18 22.24 -29.93 21.71
N THR A 19 22.67 -31.19 21.86
CA THR A 19 24.00 -31.67 21.49
C THR A 19 24.14 -31.68 19.97
N ARG A 20 25.16 -30.95 19.49
CA ARG A 20 25.51 -30.78 18.09
C ARG A 20 26.27 -32.02 17.61
N GLN A 21 25.78 -32.68 16.56
CA GLN A 21 26.51 -33.70 15.82
C GLN A 21 27.42 -33.01 14.78
N ASP A 22 28.73 -33.17 14.95
CA ASP A 22 29.74 -32.71 14.01
C ASP A 22 29.81 -33.67 12.82
N GLY A 23 28.96 -33.44 11.82
CA GLY A 23 29.07 -34.04 10.50
C GLY A 23 30.04 -33.23 9.63
N ALA A 24 31.09 -33.88 9.12
CA ALA A 24 32.06 -33.29 8.21
C ALA A 24 31.37 -32.79 6.92
N ILE A 25 31.31 -31.47 6.74
CA ILE A 25 30.78 -30.83 5.54
C ILE A 25 31.91 -30.69 4.53
N ASN A 26 31.72 -31.30 3.36
CA ASN A 26 32.61 -31.17 2.19
C ASN A 26 32.80 -29.69 1.81
N GLN A 27 34.06 -29.27 1.73
CA GLN A 27 34.49 -27.94 1.31
C GLN A 27 34.53 -27.84 -0.22
N ASP A 28 33.39 -27.95 -0.88
CA ASP A 28 33.24 -27.43 -2.24
C ASP A 28 32.61 -26.04 -2.13
N VAL A 29 33.42 -25.08 -1.68
CA VAL A 29 33.07 -23.65 -1.70
C VAL A 29 33.24 -23.18 -3.14
N GLU A 30 32.30 -23.58 -3.98
CA GLU A 30 32.12 -23.03 -5.30
C GLU A 30 32.09 -21.50 -5.17
N LYS A 31 32.85 -20.87 -6.05
CA LYS A 31 33.09 -19.44 -6.14
C LYS A 31 31.74 -18.73 -6.36
N VAL A 32 30.99 -18.47 -5.28
CA VAL A 32 29.75 -17.69 -5.31
C VAL A 32 30.14 -16.31 -5.79
N ARG A 33 29.98 -16.11 -7.09
CA ARG A 33 30.17 -14.82 -7.75
C ARG A 33 29.11 -13.93 -7.13
N ALA A 34 29.51 -13.06 -6.21
CA ALA A 34 28.62 -12.13 -5.54
C ALA A 34 27.78 -11.47 -6.63
N LEU A 35 26.49 -11.81 -6.68
CA LEU A 35 25.57 -11.11 -7.54
C LEU A 35 25.66 -9.64 -7.14
N PRO A 36 25.69 -8.71 -8.11
CA PRO A 36 25.70 -7.30 -7.79
C PRO A 36 24.54 -7.06 -6.83
N VAL A 37 24.87 -6.53 -5.63
CA VAL A 37 23.85 -6.11 -4.68
C VAL A 37 23.06 -5.05 -5.40
N GLU A 38 21.87 -5.41 -5.89
CA GLU A 38 20.98 -4.43 -6.49
C GLU A 38 20.75 -3.35 -5.43
N GLU A 39 21.25 -2.16 -5.72
CA GLU A 39 21.19 -1.05 -4.80
C GLU A 39 19.71 -0.76 -4.58
N LEU A 40 19.23 -0.97 -3.34
CA LEU A 40 17.82 -0.80 -3.01
C LEU A 40 17.36 0.57 -3.52
N PRO A 41 16.21 0.65 -4.19
CA PRO A 41 15.71 1.91 -4.71
C PRO A 41 15.61 2.92 -3.56
N ARG A 42 16.41 3.98 -3.67
CA ARG A 42 16.43 5.05 -2.68
C ARG A 42 15.20 5.93 -2.93
N ILE A 43 14.50 6.30 -1.85
CA ILE A 43 13.47 7.34 -1.91
C ILE A 43 14.14 8.60 -2.51
N PRO A 44 13.60 9.17 -3.61
CA PRO A 44 14.19 10.35 -4.19
C PRO A 44 14.23 11.49 -3.16
N ALA A 45 15.32 12.28 -3.14
CA ALA A 45 15.56 13.28 -2.09
C ALA A 45 14.44 14.34 -2.01
N ASP A 46 13.79 14.61 -3.13
CA ASP A 46 12.69 15.55 -3.27
C ASP A 46 11.35 15.01 -2.76
N TRP A 47 11.27 13.72 -2.42
CA TRP A 47 10.15 13.05 -1.75
C TRP A 47 10.36 12.88 -0.24
N ASN A 48 11.45 13.39 0.35
CA ASN A 48 11.65 13.33 1.81
C ASN A 48 10.46 13.99 2.55
N ALA A 49 9.83 13.25 3.47
CA ALA A 49 8.68 13.71 4.24
C ALA A 49 8.97 15.01 5.02
N GLU A 50 10.22 15.24 5.44
CA GLU A 50 10.64 16.45 6.16
C GLU A 50 10.57 17.73 5.31
N ASN A 51 10.50 17.60 3.98
CA ASN A 51 10.37 18.75 3.07
C ASN A 51 8.93 19.30 3.00
N PHE A 52 7.97 18.64 3.65
CA PHE A 52 6.55 18.98 3.57
C PHE A 52 6.02 19.38 4.94
N SER A 53 5.08 20.33 4.94
CA SER A 53 4.42 20.78 6.16
C SER A 53 3.38 19.79 6.66
N ALA A 54 2.72 19.10 5.71
CA ALA A 54 1.70 18.09 5.97
C ALA A 54 1.66 17.08 4.82
N ILE A 55 1.26 15.86 5.16
CA ILE A 55 0.89 14.83 4.18
C ILE A 55 -0.49 14.35 4.58
N ILE A 56 -1.45 14.46 3.68
CA ILE A 56 -2.86 14.12 3.95
C ILE A 56 -3.28 13.01 3.00
N GLY A 57 -3.81 11.93 3.55
CA GLY A 57 -4.45 10.86 2.81
C GLY A 57 -5.94 11.14 2.67
N TYR A 58 -6.48 10.95 1.47
CA TYR A 58 -7.89 11.11 1.15
C TYR A 58 -8.44 9.83 0.56
N ARG A 59 -9.70 9.55 0.90
CA ARG A 59 -10.58 8.67 0.11
C ARG A 59 -11.61 9.54 -0.59
N PHE A 60 -11.89 9.23 -1.84
CA PHE A 60 -12.87 9.97 -2.64
C PHE A 60 -13.74 9.02 -3.47
N ARG A 61 -14.95 9.48 -3.79
CA ARG A 61 -15.82 8.82 -4.75
C ARG A 61 -15.49 9.28 -6.17
N ILE A 62 -15.82 8.45 -7.15
CA ILE A 62 -15.74 8.84 -8.55
C ILE A 62 -17.07 9.50 -8.93
N PRO A 63 -17.04 10.60 -9.73
CA PRO A 63 -18.24 11.23 -10.22
C PRO A 63 -19.07 10.29 -11.09
N ASP A 64 -20.39 10.38 -10.94
CA ASP A 64 -21.31 9.68 -11.84
C ASP A 64 -21.32 10.32 -13.23
N VAL A 65 -21.76 9.56 -14.24
CA VAL A 65 -21.86 10.06 -15.62
C VAL A 65 -22.73 11.32 -15.67
N GLY A 66 -22.18 12.41 -16.21
CA GLY A 66 -22.86 13.70 -16.33
C GLY A 66 -22.57 14.65 -15.15
N GLU A 67 -21.93 14.19 -14.09
CA GLU A 67 -21.35 15.09 -13.08
C GLU A 67 -20.08 15.78 -13.63
N GLU A 68 -19.75 16.95 -13.07
CA GLU A 68 -18.52 17.67 -13.40
C GLU A 68 -17.28 16.82 -13.13
N GLY A 69 -16.36 16.76 -14.09
CA GLY A 69 -15.16 15.94 -13.96
C GLY A 69 -15.38 14.47 -14.32
N SER A 70 -16.62 14.03 -14.60
CA SER A 70 -16.85 12.73 -15.23
C SER A 70 -16.12 12.68 -16.58
N SER A 71 -15.29 11.66 -16.74
CA SER A 71 -14.56 11.35 -17.97
C SER A 71 -14.30 9.85 -18.00
N ASP A 72 -13.94 9.31 -19.16
CA ASP A 72 -13.67 7.87 -19.31
C ASP A 72 -12.59 7.36 -18.35
N VAL A 73 -11.67 8.24 -17.92
CA VAL A 73 -10.65 7.98 -16.89
C VAL A 73 -10.63 9.13 -15.89
N PHE A 74 -11.31 8.94 -14.77
CA PHE A 74 -11.26 9.90 -13.66
C PHE A 74 -9.91 9.80 -12.94
N THR A 75 -9.22 10.94 -12.82
CA THR A 75 -8.00 11.10 -12.02
C THR A 75 -7.96 12.53 -11.48
N LEU A 76 -7.47 12.68 -10.26
CA LEU A 76 -7.16 13.98 -9.66
C LEU A 76 -5.78 14.49 -10.09
N CYS A 77 -4.95 13.63 -10.68
CA CYS A 77 -3.61 13.95 -11.18
C CYS A 77 -3.67 14.09 -12.70
N ARG A 78 -3.86 15.31 -13.24
CA ARG A 78 -3.98 15.54 -14.69
C ARG A 78 -2.96 16.57 -15.15
N ASP A 79 -2.26 16.25 -16.24
CA ASP A 79 -1.28 17.14 -16.89
C ASP A 79 -0.17 17.64 -15.94
N GLY A 80 0.20 16.81 -14.95
CA GLY A 80 1.21 17.16 -13.94
C GLY A 80 0.70 18.04 -12.80
N GLU A 81 -0.60 18.32 -12.76
CA GLU A 81 -1.26 19.14 -11.74
C GLU A 81 -2.29 18.35 -10.93
N ILE A 82 -2.52 18.80 -9.70
CA ILE A 82 -3.50 18.20 -8.78
C ILE A 82 -4.79 19.02 -8.86
N ASN A 83 -5.90 18.40 -9.23
CA ASN A 83 -7.20 19.06 -9.27
C ASN A 83 -7.84 19.10 -7.88
N THR A 84 -7.38 20.04 -7.05
CA THR A 84 -7.85 20.23 -5.67
C THR A 84 -9.34 20.56 -5.60
N ARG A 85 -9.89 21.26 -6.60
CA ARG A 85 -11.33 21.56 -6.69
C ARG A 85 -12.18 20.30 -6.79
N LEU A 86 -11.79 19.33 -7.64
CA LEU A 86 -12.52 18.06 -7.73
C LEU A 86 -12.33 17.22 -6.46
N LEU A 87 -11.13 17.24 -5.86
CA LEU A 87 -10.90 16.54 -4.60
C LEU A 87 -11.82 17.09 -3.48
N GLU A 88 -11.90 18.40 -3.30
CA GLU A 88 -12.76 19.03 -2.30
C GLU A 88 -14.24 18.64 -2.49
N LYS A 89 -14.66 18.48 -3.74
CA LYS A 89 -16.03 18.10 -4.11
C LYS A 89 -16.35 16.62 -3.84
N TYR A 90 -15.38 15.74 -4.08
CA TYR A 90 -15.59 14.28 -4.09
C TYR A 90 -14.94 13.53 -2.92
N GLN A 91 -14.19 14.21 -2.05
CA GLN A 91 -13.64 13.60 -0.85
C GLN A 91 -14.77 13.04 0.04
N GLU A 92 -14.55 11.84 0.55
CA GLU A 92 -15.42 11.18 1.52
C GLU A 92 -14.77 11.16 2.91
N GLU A 93 -13.48 10.83 2.96
CA GLU A 93 -12.70 10.74 4.19
C GLU A 93 -11.32 11.38 4.00
N LYS A 94 -10.73 11.89 5.08
CA LYS A 94 -9.36 12.39 5.08
C LYS A 94 -8.66 12.16 6.41
N SER A 95 -7.34 12.02 6.38
CA SER A 95 -6.52 11.79 7.57
C SER A 95 -5.11 12.36 7.39
N ASP A 96 -4.64 13.10 8.39
CA ASP A 96 -3.27 13.59 8.45
C ASP A 96 -2.31 12.45 8.79
N LEU A 97 -1.22 12.31 8.03
CA LEU A 97 -0.21 11.29 8.28
C LEU A 97 0.78 11.78 9.35
N SER A 98 0.98 10.95 10.38
CA SER A 98 2.12 11.11 11.29
C SER A 98 3.45 10.86 10.55
N PRO A 99 4.60 11.32 11.08
CA PRO A 99 5.90 11.06 10.44
C PRO A 99 6.19 9.58 10.18
N GLY A 100 5.78 8.69 11.10
CA GLY A 100 5.93 7.24 10.92
C GLY A 100 5.07 6.70 9.78
N GLN A 101 3.83 7.19 9.63
CA GLN A 101 2.94 6.83 8.53
C GLN A 101 3.44 7.39 7.19
N SER A 102 3.96 8.61 7.17
CA SER A 102 4.58 9.21 5.98
C SER A 102 5.78 8.39 5.49
N ASN A 103 6.63 7.93 6.41
CA ASN A 103 7.73 7.02 6.07
C ASN A 103 7.22 5.66 5.59
N SER A 104 6.13 5.14 6.17
CA SER A 104 5.49 3.91 5.73
C SER A 104 4.94 4.03 4.30
N LEU A 105 4.28 5.15 3.98
CA LEU A 105 3.78 5.50 2.65
C LEU A 105 4.91 5.53 1.63
N LEU A 106 5.95 6.33 1.88
CA LEU A 106 7.08 6.48 0.96
C LEU A 106 7.82 5.15 0.77
N SER A 107 8.00 4.39 1.86
CA SER A 107 8.55 3.05 1.78
C SER A 107 7.71 2.14 0.91
N ALA A 108 6.38 2.15 1.01
CA ALA A 108 5.53 1.29 0.19
C ALA A 108 5.58 1.66 -1.30
N ILE A 109 5.81 2.94 -1.62
CA ILE A 109 5.88 3.44 -2.99
C ILE A 109 7.24 3.19 -3.63
N PHE A 110 8.32 3.35 -2.87
CA PHE A 110 9.69 3.35 -3.39
C PHE A 110 10.52 2.10 -3.03
N SER A 111 10.06 1.17 -2.20
CA SER A 111 10.87 0.02 -1.72
C SER A 111 11.26 -0.99 -2.79
N GLY A 112 10.73 -0.90 -4.01
CA GLY A 112 11.07 -1.83 -5.08
C GLY A 112 10.41 -3.19 -4.89
N GLY A 113 9.11 -3.20 -4.53
CA GLY A 113 8.34 -4.43 -4.40
C GLY A 113 8.31 -5.26 -5.68
N GLU A 114 7.75 -6.46 -5.60
CA GLU A 114 7.50 -7.31 -6.77
C GLU A 114 6.73 -6.52 -7.83
N ALA A 115 7.15 -6.66 -9.09
CA ALA A 115 6.48 -5.98 -10.19
C ALA A 115 5.09 -6.60 -10.40
N LEU A 116 4.04 -5.89 -10.01
CA LEU A 116 2.68 -6.38 -10.17
C LEU A 116 2.14 -6.12 -11.58
N PRO A 117 1.34 -7.02 -12.15
CA PRO A 117 0.62 -6.76 -13.40
C PRO A 117 -0.36 -5.60 -13.20
N HIS A 118 -0.41 -4.71 -14.19
CA HIS A 118 -1.34 -3.59 -14.23
C HIS A 118 -2.53 -3.94 -15.15
N VAL A 119 -3.73 -3.54 -14.74
CA VAL A 119 -4.98 -3.79 -15.48
C VAL A 119 -5.57 -2.45 -15.95
N ALA A 120 -6.22 -2.44 -17.11
CA ALA A 120 -6.71 -1.22 -17.74
C ALA A 120 -8.06 -0.71 -17.18
N CYS A 121 -8.28 -0.73 -15.86
CA CYS A 121 -9.48 -0.11 -15.28
C CYS A 121 -9.24 1.22 -14.57
N TYR A 122 -8.02 1.50 -14.07
CA TYR A 122 -7.64 2.72 -13.34
C TYR A 122 -8.79 3.58 -12.79
N VAL A 123 -9.42 3.04 -11.74
CA VAL A 123 -10.56 3.61 -11.00
C VAL A 123 -10.05 4.04 -9.61
N PRO A 124 -9.26 5.13 -9.50
CA PRO A 124 -8.63 5.49 -8.24
C PRO A 124 -9.67 5.99 -7.23
N HIS A 125 -9.48 5.60 -5.97
CA HIS A 125 -10.33 6.01 -4.85
C HIS A 125 -9.53 6.60 -3.69
N HIS A 126 -8.20 6.59 -3.78
CA HIS A 126 -7.30 7.05 -2.73
C HIS A 126 -6.22 7.95 -3.32
N ILE A 127 -5.91 9.04 -2.61
CA ILE A 127 -4.81 9.94 -2.97
C ILE A 127 -4.11 10.44 -1.70
N PHE A 128 -2.79 10.55 -1.74
CA PHE A 128 -1.99 11.20 -0.71
C PHE A 128 -1.40 12.49 -1.27
N ILE A 129 -1.67 13.63 -0.65
CA ILE A 129 -1.18 14.94 -1.07
C ILE A 129 -0.13 15.43 -0.08
N PHE A 130 0.97 15.93 -0.62
CA PHE A 130 2.09 16.50 0.13
C PHE A 130 2.03 18.02 0.00
N TYR A 131 1.81 18.69 1.13
CA TYR A 131 1.64 20.14 1.18
C TYR A 131 2.95 20.84 1.56
N GLY A 132 3.24 21.96 0.88
CA GLY A 132 4.35 22.84 1.23
C GLY A 132 4.06 23.69 2.47
N ALA A 133 5.06 24.43 2.95
CA ALA A 133 4.88 25.36 4.08
C ALA A 133 3.89 26.50 3.78
N ASP A 134 3.65 26.79 2.49
CA ASP A 134 2.66 27.73 1.98
C ASP A 134 1.23 27.15 1.95
N GLY A 135 1.05 25.87 2.28
CA GLY A 135 -0.23 25.17 2.18
C GLY A 135 -0.59 24.72 0.76
N GLU A 136 0.31 24.93 -0.21
CA GLU A 136 0.10 24.50 -1.60
C GLU A 136 0.40 23.02 -1.78
N ALA A 137 -0.39 22.32 -2.59
CA ALA A 137 -0.17 20.93 -2.93
C ALA A 137 1.06 20.82 -3.86
N LYS A 138 2.14 20.18 -3.40
CA LYS A 138 3.40 20.06 -4.15
C LYS A 138 3.56 18.72 -4.84
N ARG A 139 3.00 17.65 -4.26
CA ARG A 139 3.06 16.28 -4.78
C ARG A 139 1.80 15.52 -4.50
N ALA A 140 1.56 14.49 -5.30
CA ALA A 140 0.46 13.56 -5.10
C ALA A 140 0.87 12.13 -5.40
N ILE A 141 0.24 11.20 -4.71
CA ILE A 141 0.27 9.76 -4.98
C ILE A 141 -1.17 9.28 -5.02
N GLU A 142 -1.68 9.01 -6.21
CA GLU A 142 -3.01 8.45 -6.44
C GLU A 142 -2.91 6.94 -6.60
N VAL A 143 -3.82 6.19 -5.97
CA VAL A 143 -3.77 4.73 -5.88
C VAL A 143 -5.12 4.12 -6.28
N CYS A 144 -5.06 3.17 -7.22
CA CYS A 144 -6.17 2.30 -7.58
C CYS A 144 -5.88 0.87 -7.11
N PHE A 145 -6.49 0.48 -5.99
CA PHE A 145 -6.39 -0.88 -5.45
C PHE A 145 -7.08 -1.95 -6.31
N GLU A 146 -7.94 -1.57 -7.26
CA GLU A 146 -8.63 -2.51 -8.15
C GLU A 146 -7.76 -2.98 -9.33
N CYS A 147 -6.83 -2.14 -9.81
CA CYS A 147 -5.94 -2.51 -10.91
C CYS A 147 -4.46 -2.51 -10.57
N ASN A 148 -4.12 -2.33 -9.29
CA ASN A 148 -2.76 -2.14 -8.82
C ASN A 148 -2.08 -0.86 -9.34
N GLY A 149 -2.85 0.09 -9.89
CA GLY A 149 -2.32 1.30 -10.49
C GLY A 149 -1.90 2.33 -9.45
N VAL A 150 -0.76 2.97 -9.70
CA VAL A 150 -0.27 4.12 -8.92
C VAL A 150 0.13 5.22 -9.91
N GLN A 151 -0.36 6.42 -9.68
CA GLN A 151 0.04 7.62 -10.41
C GLN A 151 0.61 8.64 -9.43
N THR A 152 1.67 9.34 -9.83
CA THR A 152 2.30 10.35 -8.98
C THR A 152 2.49 11.67 -9.70
N ILE A 153 2.57 12.73 -8.91
CA ILE A 153 3.04 14.05 -9.34
C ILE A 153 4.25 14.42 -8.47
N PRO A 154 5.45 14.61 -9.05
CA PRO A 154 5.80 14.34 -10.45
C PRO A 154 5.71 12.83 -10.77
N THR A 155 5.57 12.49 -12.06
CA THR A 155 5.49 11.10 -12.52
C THR A 155 6.77 10.32 -12.19
N LEU A 156 6.62 9.11 -11.65
CA LEU A 156 7.74 8.21 -11.36
C LEU A 156 8.47 7.78 -12.65
N ALA A 157 9.72 7.36 -12.49
CA ALA A 157 10.43 6.67 -13.57
C ALA A 157 9.73 5.35 -13.93
N GLU A 158 9.76 4.97 -15.21
CA GLU A 158 9.09 3.77 -15.73
C GLU A 158 9.49 2.49 -14.98
N SER A 159 10.75 2.39 -14.56
CA SER A 159 11.28 1.28 -13.78
C SER A 159 10.60 1.09 -12.41
N GLN A 160 9.88 2.11 -11.93
CA GLN A 160 9.17 2.11 -10.65
C GLN A 160 7.66 1.93 -10.78
N TRP A 161 7.05 2.11 -11.97
CA TRP A 161 5.58 2.14 -12.16
C TRP A 161 4.81 0.91 -11.65
N ARG A 162 5.50 -0.21 -11.42
CA ARG A 162 4.88 -1.48 -11.01
C ARG A 162 5.46 -2.05 -9.72
N LYS A 163 6.42 -1.37 -9.09
CA LYS A 163 7.20 -1.91 -7.96
C LYS A 163 6.74 -1.34 -6.63
N HIS A 164 5.43 -1.38 -6.40
CA HIS A 164 4.79 -0.80 -5.22
C HIS A 164 4.27 -1.89 -4.28
N ASP A 165 4.43 -1.70 -2.98
CA ASP A 165 3.85 -2.58 -1.96
C ASP A 165 2.41 -2.16 -1.66
N LEU A 166 1.49 -2.62 -2.50
CA LEU A 166 0.07 -2.29 -2.37
C LEU A 166 -0.57 -2.90 -1.12
N LYS A 167 -0.06 -4.02 -0.59
CA LYS A 167 -0.57 -4.59 0.66
C LYS A 167 -0.28 -3.65 1.82
N LYS A 168 0.95 -3.12 1.89
CA LYS A 168 1.33 -2.12 2.89
C LYS A 168 0.55 -0.81 2.71
N LEU A 169 0.29 -0.36 1.49
CA LEU A 169 -0.59 0.79 1.23
C LEU A 169 -2.02 0.56 1.71
N ALA A 170 -2.61 -0.61 1.45
CA ALA A 170 -3.96 -0.92 1.92
C ALA A 170 -4.05 -0.93 3.46
N LEU A 171 -3.06 -1.53 4.13
CA LEU A 171 -2.96 -1.50 5.59
C LEU A 171 -2.80 -0.08 6.13
N LEU A 172 -1.97 0.75 5.47
CA LEU A 172 -1.83 2.15 5.84
C LEU A 172 -3.16 2.91 5.71
N CYS A 173 -3.91 2.71 4.61
CA CYS A 173 -5.23 3.31 4.45
C CYS A 173 -6.22 2.87 5.54
N PHE A 174 -6.15 1.61 5.97
CA PHE A 174 -6.95 1.10 7.08
C PHE A 174 -6.58 1.76 8.41
N ASP A 175 -5.29 1.84 8.72
CA ASP A 175 -4.79 2.50 9.93
C ASP A 175 -5.14 4.00 9.98
N LEU A 176 -5.21 4.64 8.82
CA LEU A 176 -5.62 6.04 8.67
C LEU A 176 -7.13 6.27 8.77
N GLY A 177 -7.95 5.20 8.75
CA GLY A 177 -9.41 5.30 8.73
C GLY A 177 -10.00 5.73 7.37
N ILE A 178 -9.20 5.70 6.29
CA ILE A 178 -9.62 6.07 4.94
C ILE A 178 -9.93 4.85 4.05
N TRP A 179 -9.77 3.63 4.58
CA TRP A 179 -10.19 2.40 3.89
C TRP A 179 -11.72 2.27 3.85
N PRO A 180 -12.32 1.68 2.80
CA PRO A 180 -13.77 1.46 2.75
C PRO A 180 -14.26 0.57 3.91
N LEU A 181 -15.23 1.08 4.67
CA LEU A 181 -15.75 0.41 5.88
C LEU A 181 -16.47 -0.91 5.59
N ASP A 182 -16.97 -1.07 4.37
CA ASP A 182 -17.63 -2.28 3.87
C ASP A 182 -16.63 -3.36 3.41
N LYS A 183 -15.33 -3.04 3.37
CA LYS A 183 -14.28 -3.96 2.92
C LYS A 183 -13.36 -4.35 4.07
N ASN A 184 -13.07 -5.65 4.19
CA ASN A 184 -12.07 -6.14 5.15
C ASN A 184 -10.67 -6.00 4.56
N VAL A 185 -9.81 -5.15 5.12
CA VAL A 185 -8.44 -4.95 4.63
C VAL A 185 -7.60 -6.25 4.62
N LYS A 186 -7.87 -7.18 5.56
CA LYS A 186 -7.17 -8.48 5.61
C LYS A 186 -7.49 -9.37 4.42
N GLN A 187 -8.56 -9.06 3.70
CA GLN A 187 -8.98 -9.72 2.48
C GLN A 187 -8.43 -9.02 1.24
N TYR A 188 -7.68 -7.92 1.37
CA TYR A 188 -7.07 -7.28 0.21
C TYR A 188 -5.91 -8.13 -0.30
N VAL A 189 -6.02 -8.53 -1.57
CA VAL A 189 -4.98 -9.27 -2.29
C VAL A 189 -4.77 -8.52 -3.61
N PRO A 190 -3.53 -8.07 -3.91
CA PRO A 190 -3.27 -7.40 -5.17
C PRO A 190 -3.65 -8.28 -6.36
N VAL A 191 -4.27 -7.68 -7.37
CA VAL A 191 -4.80 -8.42 -8.52
C VAL A 191 -3.65 -9.09 -9.27
N PHE A 192 -3.91 -10.26 -9.87
CA PHE A 192 -2.94 -11.05 -10.65
C PHE A 192 -1.75 -11.61 -9.84
N THR A 193 -1.85 -11.69 -8.52
CA THR A 193 -0.98 -12.52 -7.70
C THR A 193 -1.48 -13.97 -7.66
N GLU A 194 -0.62 -14.92 -7.30
CA GLU A 194 -1.03 -16.33 -7.10
C GLU A 194 -2.19 -16.44 -6.11
N GLU A 195 -2.08 -15.74 -4.97
CA GLU A 195 -3.11 -15.65 -3.94
C GLU A 195 -4.44 -15.10 -4.49
N TYR A 196 -4.41 -14.15 -5.43
CA TYR A 196 -5.61 -13.62 -6.08
C TYR A 196 -6.34 -14.71 -6.88
N PHE A 197 -5.60 -15.49 -7.66
CA PHE A 197 -6.16 -16.56 -8.48
C PHE A 197 -6.70 -17.72 -7.64
N GLU A 198 -5.97 -18.11 -6.60
CA GLU A 198 -6.42 -19.13 -5.64
C GLU A 198 -7.75 -18.74 -5.01
N ARG A 199 -7.86 -17.48 -4.57
CA ARG A 199 -9.10 -16.98 -3.98
C ARG A 199 -10.26 -16.97 -4.97
N LYS A 200 -10.06 -16.48 -6.19
CA LYS A 200 -11.12 -16.49 -7.23
C LYS A 200 -11.56 -17.91 -7.61
N SER A 201 -10.65 -18.88 -7.56
CA SER A 201 -10.97 -20.29 -7.74
C SER A 201 -11.85 -20.86 -6.63
N ILE A 202 -11.65 -20.41 -5.38
CA ILE A 202 -12.49 -20.81 -4.24
C ILE A 202 -13.88 -20.14 -4.32
N GLU A 203 -13.94 -18.83 -4.61
CA GLU A 203 -15.19 -18.07 -4.72
C GLU A 203 -16.12 -18.66 -5.79
N SER A 204 -15.58 -18.95 -6.99
CA SER A 204 -16.35 -19.54 -8.10
C SER A 204 -16.90 -20.94 -7.80
N LYS A 205 -16.20 -21.74 -6.98
CA LYS A 205 -16.70 -23.05 -6.52
C LYS A 205 -17.83 -22.92 -5.50
N GLY A 206 -17.76 -21.90 -4.63
CA GLY A 206 -18.79 -21.62 -3.63
C GLY A 206 -20.13 -21.22 -4.26
N GLU A 207 -20.10 -20.38 -5.31
CA GLU A 207 -21.31 -19.96 -6.02
C GLU A 207 -22.02 -21.13 -6.74
N GLN A 208 -21.25 -22.05 -7.34
CA GLN A 208 -21.83 -23.24 -7.99
C GLN A 208 -22.51 -24.19 -7.01
N ALA A 209 -21.99 -24.32 -5.78
CA ALA A 209 -22.60 -25.14 -4.74
C ALA A 209 -23.91 -24.54 -4.20
N GLY A 210 -24.02 -23.21 -4.14
CA GLY A 210 -25.23 -22.51 -3.69
C GLY A 210 -26.38 -22.54 -4.71
N ALA A 211 -26.07 -22.61 -6.01
CA ALA A 211 -27.07 -22.62 -7.08
C ALA A 211 -27.79 -23.97 -7.28
N CYS A 212 -27.31 -25.04 -6.64
CA CYS A 212 -27.86 -26.40 -6.82
C CYS A 212 -28.83 -26.86 -5.71
N ASN A 213 -29.31 -25.96 -4.85
CA ASN A 213 -30.40 -26.27 -3.90
C ASN A 213 -31.75 -25.79 -4.47
N PRO A 214 -32.61 -26.70 -4.98
CA PRO A 214 -33.96 -26.39 -5.43
C PRO A 214 -34.93 -26.08 -4.28
#